data_AF-A0A0W0XL31-F1
#
_entry.id   AF-A0A0W0XL31-F1
#
_cell.length_a   1.000
_cell.length_b   1.000
_cell.length_c   1.000
_cell.angle_alpha   90.00
_cell.angle_beta   90.00
_cell.angle_gamma   90.00
#
_symmetry.space_group_name_H-M   'P 1'
#
loop_
_entity.id
_entity.type
_entity.pdbx_description
1 polymer ?
#
loop_
_entity_poly.entity_id
_entity_poly.type
_entity_poly.pdbx_seq_one_letter_code
_entity_poly.pdbx_strand_id
1 'polypeptide(L)'
;MYKKFESNLSQILSEEPQKINITNKLPNQPDCEIRQVNSDVLAKEIGMKAWTDSLVFTKDTQVLAHPEIENAVPRYDDAAMSKLMSTINSNSKKLCLSPMGATGLGVFALEVIESGEPVIIYAGSMKPIAPGNNVPASKNEYGLDFDDFEGKSYAMIQAKNYGNLSRFMQHAPRKTTPSHADHGCISLDDYHFFDIDRNTIAVANLELQMLNHRGQLIYYFIAKERILPGHIVVWDYNIHYWRTKEAPPELFTKHGEIIDRKSYRPRAFSVRISFDNGDKPIDLFTKASSMYFDSENLQALKIQTPYGHRGYVSAAEIKAKFDNSPLLFIWRKSYNSWIEESRPFSQDFCLIPQDSTQPFFKPSRSSKKEILEALKQLAKEYGIPKTAQYDARQNNSVAMIMMDNDNYKTELAALKAGLNDAGIKKAAAGYATFGKERKFCLYIYEPSTLLFNKLTHKLQDEQANTLQQKFHDLSIK
;
A
#
# COMPACT_ATOMS: atom_id res chain seq x y z
N MET A 1 28.71 29.40 -8.58
CA MET A 1 29.20 28.88 -9.88
C MET A 1 28.92 27.37 -9.89
N TYR A 2 27.73 26.97 -10.33
CA TYR A 2 27.30 25.57 -10.25
C TYR A 2 27.83 24.80 -11.46
N LYS A 3 28.65 23.77 -11.21
CA LYS A 3 29.11 22.84 -12.24
C LYS A 3 27.88 22.20 -12.88
N LYS A 4 27.77 22.36 -14.19
CA LYS A 4 26.85 21.62 -15.06
C LYS A 4 27.10 20.12 -14.82
N PHE A 5 26.23 19.45 -14.09
CA PHE A 5 26.22 17.99 -14.01
C PHE A 5 25.68 17.50 -15.36
N GLU A 6 26.57 17.31 -16.33
CA GLU A 6 26.26 16.49 -17.49
C GLU A 6 26.10 15.06 -16.98
N SER A 7 24.87 14.53 -16.99
CA SER A 7 24.61 13.17 -16.56
C SER A 7 25.24 12.23 -17.60
N ASN A 8 26.47 11.78 -17.34
CA ASN A 8 27.17 10.81 -18.19
C ASN A 8 26.51 9.42 -18.24
N LEU A 9 25.31 9.25 -17.67
CA LEU A 9 24.50 8.04 -17.85
C LEU A 9 24.13 7.81 -19.32
N SER A 10 23.92 8.88 -20.10
CA SER A 10 23.71 8.77 -21.55
C SER A 10 24.96 8.35 -22.32
N GLN A 11 26.17 8.52 -21.75
CA GLN A 11 27.43 8.07 -22.36
C GLN A 11 27.76 6.60 -22.01
N ILE A 12 27.15 6.03 -20.97
CA ILE A 12 27.34 4.63 -20.57
C ILE A 12 26.41 3.69 -21.37
N LEU A 13 25.39 4.23 -22.02
CA LEU A 13 24.43 3.48 -22.82
C LEU A 13 24.64 3.80 -24.31
N SER A 14 25.01 2.77 -25.07
CA SER A 14 25.24 2.73 -26.52
C SER A 14 24.53 3.81 -27.36
N GLU A 15 25.29 4.54 -28.17
CA GLU A 15 24.82 5.52 -29.16
C GLU A 15 24.07 4.88 -30.36
N GLU A 16 24.14 3.55 -30.53
CA GLU A 16 23.40 2.84 -31.59
C GLU A 16 22.02 2.35 -31.13
N PRO A 17 20.98 2.44 -31.99
CA PRO A 17 19.64 1.92 -31.70
C PRO A 17 19.68 0.43 -31.37
N GLN A 18 19.12 0.04 -30.22
CA GLN A 18 19.08 -1.36 -29.84
C GLN A 18 18.13 -2.16 -30.73
N LYS A 19 18.48 -3.41 -31.00
CA LYS A 19 17.59 -4.38 -31.63
C LYS A 19 16.72 -5.03 -30.56
N ILE A 20 15.42 -4.78 -30.61
CA ILE A 20 14.43 -5.35 -29.70
C ILE A 20 13.78 -6.55 -30.38
N ASN A 21 13.78 -7.70 -29.72
CA ASN A 21 13.02 -8.86 -30.19
C ASN A 21 11.53 -8.59 -29.98
N ILE A 22 10.73 -8.80 -31.02
CA ILE A 22 9.28 -8.74 -30.95
C ILE A 22 8.67 -9.96 -31.64
N THR A 23 7.47 -10.32 -31.22
CA THR A 23 6.74 -11.48 -31.74
C THR A 23 5.40 -11.07 -32.34
N ASN A 24 4.90 -11.88 -33.27
CA ASN A 24 3.59 -11.66 -33.90
C ASN A 24 2.41 -12.20 -33.07
N LYS A 25 2.68 -13.08 -32.11
CA LYS A 25 1.72 -13.73 -31.20
C LYS A 25 2.47 -14.21 -29.95
N LEU A 26 1.77 -14.78 -28.96
CA LEU A 26 2.42 -15.26 -27.73
C LEU A 26 3.55 -16.26 -28.07
N PRO A 27 4.72 -16.20 -27.40
CA PRO A 27 5.88 -17.03 -27.78
C PRO A 27 5.67 -18.55 -27.68
N ASN A 28 4.70 -19.00 -26.89
CA ASN A 28 4.35 -20.41 -26.73
C ASN A 28 3.41 -20.92 -27.83
N GLN A 29 2.85 -20.05 -28.67
CA GLN A 29 1.90 -20.43 -29.71
C GLN A 29 2.60 -20.96 -30.97
N PRO A 30 1.98 -21.93 -31.68
CA PRO A 30 2.53 -22.44 -32.92
C PRO A 30 2.68 -21.33 -33.97
N ASP A 31 3.72 -21.44 -34.79
CA ASP A 31 4.07 -20.48 -35.84
C ASP A 31 4.32 -19.05 -35.32
N CYS A 32 4.77 -18.92 -34.07
CA CYS A 32 5.25 -17.64 -33.54
C CYS A 32 6.58 -17.29 -34.22
N GLU A 33 6.64 -16.10 -34.80
CA GLU A 33 7.84 -15.57 -35.44
C GLU A 33 8.48 -14.52 -34.55
N ILE A 34 9.78 -14.65 -34.32
CA ILE A 34 10.59 -13.64 -33.61
C ILE A 34 11.30 -12.80 -34.66
N ARG A 35 11.06 -11.48 -34.64
CA ARG A 35 11.79 -10.51 -35.47
C ARG A 35 12.48 -9.47 -34.60
N GLN A 36 13.58 -8.93 -35.09
CA GLN A 36 14.29 -7.84 -34.43
C GLN A 36 13.95 -6.50 -35.07
N VAL A 37 13.59 -5.51 -34.25
CA VAL A 37 13.26 -4.15 -34.68
C VAL A 37 14.15 -3.16 -33.98
N ASN A 38 14.55 -2.10 -34.70
CA ASN A 38 15.29 -0.99 -34.09
C ASN A 38 14.42 -0.30 -33.05
N SER A 39 14.98 -0.03 -31.87
CA SER A 39 14.32 0.61 -30.74
C SER A 39 13.59 1.90 -31.11
N ASP A 40 14.18 2.73 -31.98
CA ASP A 40 13.60 4.00 -32.41
C ASP A 40 12.40 3.82 -33.34
N VAL A 41 12.44 2.80 -34.19
CA VAL A 41 11.31 2.44 -35.07
C VAL A 41 10.17 1.95 -34.20
N LEU A 42 10.45 1.04 -33.27
CA LEU A 42 9.46 0.51 -32.33
C LEU A 42 8.86 1.62 -31.47
N ALA A 43 9.69 2.52 -30.91
CA ALA A 43 9.24 3.66 -30.12
C ALA A 43 8.26 4.54 -30.91
N LYS A 44 8.56 4.83 -32.18
CA LYS A 44 7.66 5.60 -33.05
C LYS A 44 6.35 4.86 -33.35
N GLU A 45 6.41 3.56 -33.65
CA GLU A 45 5.24 2.73 -33.95
C GLU A 45 4.24 2.68 -32.78
N ILE A 46 4.76 2.64 -31.55
CA ILE A 46 3.93 2.56 -30.32
C ILE A 46 3.66 3.92 -29.67
N GLY A 47 3.99 5.02 -30.36
CA GLY A 47 3.67 6.40 -29.93
C GLY A 47 4.52 6.96 -28.79
N MET A 48 5.72 6.39 -28.55
CA MET A 48 6.71 6.96 -27.62
C MET A 48 7.52 8.06 -28.31
N LYS A 49 8.09 8.98 -27.51
CA LYS A 49 9.00 10.01 -28.03
C LYS A 49 10.38 9.44 -28.34
N ALA A 50 10.90 8.57 -27.48
CA ALA A 50 12.18 7.90 -27.68
C ALA A 50 12.27 6.63 -26.82
N TRP A 51 13.08 5.67 -27.27
CA TRP A 51 13.54 4.57 -26.43
C TRP A 51 14.67 5.05 -25.50
N THR A 52 14.71 4.56 -24.27
CA THR A 52 15.83 4.82 -23.35
C THR A 52 15.96 3.71 -22.32
N ASP A 53 17.19 3.29 -22.04
CA ASP A 53 17.52 2.35 -20.97
C ASP A 53 18.00 3.03 -19.68
N SER A 54 17.85 4.36 -19.61
CA SER A 54 18.22 5.19 -18.46
C SER A 54 17.08 6.12 -18.03
N LEU A 55 17.30 6.76 -16.89
CA LEU A 55 16.53 7.91 -16.48
C LEU A 55 16.84 9.13 -17.36
N VAL A 56 15.79 9.79 -17.83
CA VAL A 56 15.87 11.04 -18.59
C VAL A 56 15.55 12.20 -17.65
N PHE A 57 16.51 13.09 -17.48
CA PHE A 57 16.38 14.28 -16.63
C PHE A 57 16.10 15.52 -17.49
N THR A 58 15.09 16.30 -17.09
CA THR A 58 14.91 17.69 -17.55
C THR A 58 15.66 18.66 -16.63
N LYS A 59 15.85 19.91 -17.06
CA LYS A 59 16.52 20.95 -16.24
C LYS A 59 15.92 21.10 -14.83
N ASP A 60 14.60 20.95 -14.70
CA ASP A 60 13.89 21.08 -13.43
C ASP A 60 14.05 19.85 -12.51
N THR A 61 14.48 18.71 -13.06
CA THR A 61 14.60 17.44 -12.32
C THR A 61 16.01 17.16 -11.80
N GLN A 62 17.01 17.93 -12.23
CA GLN A 62 18.41 17.77 -11.81
C GLN A 62 18.63 18.15 -10.33
N VAL A 63 17.61 18.69 -9.66
CA VAL A 63 17.65 19.17 -8.26
C VAL A 63 16.99 18.17 -7.29
N LEU A 64 16.56 17.00 -7.76
CA LEU A 64 15.90 15.98 -6.95
C LEU A 64 16.91 15.14 -6.16
N ALA A 65 17.62 15.78 -5.22
CA ALA A 65 18.42 15.09 -4.23
C ALA A 65 17.57 14.83 -2.97
N HIS A 66 17.57 13.59 -2.49
CA HIS A 66 16.97 13.23 -1.21
C HIS A 66 18.01 12.47 -0.37
N PRO A 67 18.95 13.19 0.27
CA PRO A 67 20.15 12.60 0.86
C PRO A 67 19.87 11.46 1.84
N GLU A 68 18.77 11.55 2.59
CA GLU A 68 18.39 10.53 3.56
C GLU A 68 18.08 9.17 2.90
N ILE A 69 17.39 9.17 1.75
CA ILE A 69 17.06 7.95 0.98
C ILE A 69 18.30 7.47 0.23
N GLU A 70 19.02 8.40 -0.38
CA GLU A 70 20.29 8.14 -1.07
C GLU A 70 21.34 7.44 -0.19
N ASN A 71 21.32 7.70 1.12
CA ASN A 71 22.20 7.06 2.10
C ASN A 71 21.66 5.73 2.63
N ALA A 72 20.37 5.44 2.45
CA ALA A 72 19.74 4.21 2.93
C ALA A 72 19.77 3.07 1.90
N VAL A 73 20.06 3.38 0.63
CA VAL A 73 20.16 2.37 -0.45
C VAL A 73 21.61 2.02 -0.78
N PRO A 74 21.89 0.83 -1.34
CA PRO A 74 23.24 0.45 -1.76
C PRO A 74 23.84 1.45 -2.75
N ARG A 75 25.07 1.90 -2.48
CA ARG A 75 25.81 2.80 -3.36
C ARG A 75 26.68 2.03 -4.33
N TYR A 76 26.46 2.24 -5.62
CA TYR A 76 27.20 1.61 -6.71
C TYR A 76 28.24 2.58 -7.26
N ASP A 77 29.51 2.16 -7.26
CA ASP A 77 30.56 2.83 -8.01
C ASP A 77 30.45 2.50 -9.51
N ASP A 78 31.34 3.10 -10.33
CA ASP A 78 31.33 2.91 -11.78
C ASP A 78 31.59 1.45 -12.18
N ALA A 79 32.39 0.70 -11.42
CA ALA A 79 32.72 -0.69 -11.71
C ALA A 79 31.52 -1.61 -11.41
N ALA A 80 30.87 -1.42 -10.26
CA ALA A 80 29.65 -2.13 -9.87
C ALA A 80 28.50 -1.83 -10.84
N MET A 81 28.34 -0.56 -11.24
CA MET A 81 27.33 -0.17 -12.22
C MET A 81 27.61 -0.77 -13.60
N SER A 82 28.87 -0.79 -14.04
CA SER A 82 29.24 -1.42 -15.32
C SER A 82 28.95 -2.92 -15.32
N LYS A 83 29.23 -3.61 -14.20
CA LYS A 83 28.89 -5.03 -14.04
C LYS A 83 27.38 -5.27 -14.09
N LEU A 84 26.60 -4.46 -13.36
CA LEU A 84 25.13 -4.51 -13.37
C LEU A 84 24.59 -4.34 -14.79
N MET A 85 25.05 -3.30 -15.50
CA MET A 85 24.61 -3.01 -16.87
C MET A 85 25.03 -4.09 -17.86
N SER A 86 26.20 -4.70 -17.70
CA SER A 86 26.63 -5.83 -18.54
C SER A 86 25.67 -7.01 -18.41
N THR A 87 25.27 -7.37 -17.18
CA THR A 87 24.29 -8.44 -16.95
C THR A 87 22.92 -8.07 -17.50
N ILE A 88 22.45 -6.84 -17.25
CA ILE A 88 21.18 -6.34 -17.78
C ILE A 88 21.18 -6.37 -19.32
N ASN A 89 22.25 -5.94 -19.98
CA ASN A 89 22.36 -5.95 -21.44
C ASN A 89 22.40 -7.37 -22.02
N SER A 90 22.91 -8.34 -21.25
CA SER A 90 22.84 -9.74 -21.65
C SER A 90 21.45 -10.31 -21.48
N ASN A 91 20.78 -10.01 -20.36
CA ASN A 91 19.44 -10.54 -20.06
C ASN A 91 18.33 -9.84 -20.86
N SER A 92 18.47 -8.57 -21.22
CA SER A 92 17.50 -7.85 -22.06
C SER A 92 17.40 -8.46 -23.46
N LYS A 93 18.48 -9.02 -24.00
CA LYS A 93 18.50 -9.75 -25.28
C LYS A 93 17.74 -11.08 -25.23
N LYS A 94 17.56 -11.63 -24.02
CA LYS A 94 16.75 -12.83 -23.77
C LYS A 94 15.27 -12.50 -23.65
N LEU A 95 14.86 -11.24 -23.82
CA LEU A 95 13.47 -10.82 -23.73
C LEU A 95 12.88 -10.54 -25.11
N CYS A 96 11.57 -10.68 -25.24
CA CYS A 96 10.80 -10.19 -26.37
C CYS A 96 9.52 -9.48 -25.95
N LEU A 97 9.07 -8.55 -26.79
CA LEU A 97 7.76 -7.91 -26.69
C LEU A 97 6.74 -8.71 -27.52
N SER A 98 5.59 -9.05 -26.95
CA SER A 98 4.53 -9.81 -27.62
C SER A 98 3.17 -9.13 -27.47
N PRO A 99 2.28 -9.22 -28.47
CA PRO A 99 0.88 -8.89 -28.27
C PRO A 99 0.22 -9.87 -27.28
N MET A 100 -0.68 -9.33 -26.45
CA MET A 100 -1.49 -10.03 -25.44
C MET A 100 -2.99 -9.78 -25.65
N GLY A 101 -3.42 -9.55 -26.89
CA GLY A 101 -4.82 -9.26 -27.20
C GLY A 101 -5.30 -7.93 -26.61
N ALA A 102 -6.40 -7.96 -25.85
CA ALA A 102 -7.04 -6.76 -25.30
C ALA A 102 -6.17 -6.00 -24.28
N THR A 103 -5.25 -6.70 -23.59
CA THR A 103 -4.33 -6.11 -22.60
C THR A 103 -3.19 -5.31 -23.25
N GLY A 104 -3.01 -5.41 -24.58
CA GLY A 104 -1.97 -4.71 -25.31
C GLY A 104 -0.70 -5.55 -25.47
N LEU A 105 0.41 -5.10 -24.89
CA LEU A 105 1.74 -5.71 -25.07
C LEU A 105 2.29 -6.25 -23.74
N GLY A 106 3.02 -7.36 -23.79
CA GLY A 106 3.72 -7.94 -22.65
C GLY A 106 5.15 -8.33 -22.96
N VAL A 107 5.95 -8.51 -21.91
CA VAL A 107 7.34 -8.97 -22.02
C VAL A 107 7.42 -10.44 -21.67
N PHE A 108 8.16 -11.19 -22.48
CA PHE A 108 8.34 -12.63 -22.32
C PHE A 108 9.81 -13.00 -22.42
N ALA A 109 10.20 -14.07 -21.74
CA ALA A 109 11.54 -14.63 -21.84
C ALA A 109 11.64 -15.53 -23.09
N LEU A 110 12.65 -15.31 -23.92
CA LEU A 110 13.05 -16.20 -25.02
C LEU A 110 14.03 -17.28 -24.56
N GLU A 111 14.83 -16.96 -23.54
CA GLU A 111 15.80 -17.87 -22.93
C GLU A 111 15.61 -17.88 -21.40
N VAL A 112 16.30 -18.80 -20.72
CA VAL A 112 16.27 -18.86 -19.26
C VAL A 112 16.91 -17.61 -18.64
N ILE A 113 16.25 -17.07 -17.62
CA ILE A 113 16.81 -16.07 -16.69
C ILE A 113 16.88 -16.71 -15.31
N GLU A 114 18.07 -16.74 -14.72
CA GLU A 114 18.28 -17.41 -13.44
C GLU A 114 17.85 -16.54 -12.26
N SER A 115 17.50 -17.19 -11.15
CA SER A 115 17.11 -16.51 -9.92
C SER A 115 18.25 -15.62 -9.40
N GLY A 116 17.91 -14.40 -8.99
CA GLY A 116 18.84 -13.39 -8.48
C GLY A 116 19.52 -12.55 -9.56
N GLU A 117 19.33 -12.86 -10.85
CA GLU A 117 19.95 -12.08 -11.91
C GLU A 117 19.24 -10.74 -12.15
N PRO A 118 19.99 -9.64 -12.33
CA PRO A 118 19.46 -8.38 -12.86
C PRO A 118 18.87 -8.57 -14.26
N VAL A 119 17.67 -8.04 -14.46
CA VAL A 119 16.91 -8.20 -15.71
C VAL A 119 16.91 -6.91 -16.53
N ILE A 120 16.42 -5.81 -15.95
CA ILE A 120 16.30 -4.52 -16.65
C ILE A 120 16.14 -3.35 -15.67
N ILE A 121 16.57 -2.16 -16.07
CA ILE A 121 16.26 -0.89 -15.37
C ILE A 121 14.84 -0.44 -15.71
N TYR A 122 14.08 0.06 -14.73
CA TYR A 122 12.84 0.78 -14.99
C TYR A 122 13.17 2.20 -15.48
N ALA A 123 13.16 2.38 -16.80
CA ALA A 123 13.64 3.61 -17.45
C ALA A 123 12.48 4.57 -17.78
N GLY A 124 12.77 5.87 -17.75
CA GLY A 124 11.80 6.89 -18.16
C GLY A 124 12.18 8.30 -17.75
N SER A 125 11.25 9.23 -17.95
CA SER A 125 11.47 10.64 -17.58
C SER A 125 11.28 10.86 -16.09
N MET A 126 12.28 11.42 -15.43
CA MET A 126 12.14 11.84 -14.03
C MET A 126 11.23 13.06 -13.94
N LYS A 127 10.35 13.09 -12.93
CA LYS A 127 9.46 14.22 -12.65
C LYS A 127 9.40 14.52 -11.16
N PRO A 128 9.54 15.78 -10.73
CA PRO A 128 9.26 16.17 -9.36
C PRO A 128 7.75 16.04 -9.08
N ILE A 129 7.40 15.67 -7.85
CA ILE A 129 6.03 15.79 -7.34
C ILE A 129 6.02 16.96 -6.35
N ALA A 130 5.17 17.96 -6.63
CA ALA A 130 5.06 19.13 -5.77
C ALA A 130 4.52 18.74 -4.38
N PRO A 131 5.06 19.28 -3.28
CA PRO A 131 4.54 19.04 -1.93
C PRO A 131 3.03 19.34 -1.85
N GLY A 132 2.25 18.37 -1.38
CA GLY A 132 0.80 18.48 -1.27
C GLY A 132 0.01 18.05 -2.51
N ASN A 133 0.68 17.77 -3.64
CA ASN A 133 0.05 17.18 -4.82
C ASN A 133 0.12 15.66 -4.77
N ASN A 134 -0.65 15.06 -3.86
CA ASN A 134 -0.64 13.61 -3.59
C ASN A 134 -1.44 12.81 -4.64
N VAL A 135 -1.31 13.11 -5.93
CA VAL A 135 -1.86 12.23 -6.96
C VAL A 135 -0.92 11.02 -7.05
N PRO A 136 -1.29 9.83 -6.53
CA PRO A 136 -0.36 8.71 -6.48
C PRO A 136 -0.05 8.21 -7.89
N ALA A 137 1.13 7.63 -8.16
CA ALA A 137 1.44 7.02 -9.46
C ALA A 137 0.41 5.97 -9.88
N SER A 138 -0.34 5.39 -8.95
CA SER A 138 -1.45 4.47 -9.27
C SER A 138 -2.52 5.09 -10.19
N LYS A 139 -2.54 6.43 -10.34
CA LYS A 139 -3.39 7.17 -11.29
C LYS A 139 -2.68 7.56 -12.58
N ASN A 140 -1.36 7.41 -12.67
CA ASN A 140 -0.54 7.74 -13.83
C ASN A 140 -0.09 6.45 -14.54
N GLU A 141 -0.54 6.28 -15.79
CA GLU A 141 -0.04 5.18 -16.63
C GLU A 141 1.49 5.22 -16.72
N TYR A 142 2.12 4.05 -16.54
CA TYR A 142 3.59 3.88 -16.59
C TYR A 142 4.39 4.73 -15.58
N GLY A 143 3.75 5.16 -14.49
CA GLY A 143 4.39 5.87 -13.39
C GLY A 143 4.97 4.93 -12.34
N LEU A 144 6.17 5.24 -11.83
CA LEU A 144 6.77 4.61 -10.66
C LEU A 144 7.25 5.68 -9.68
N ASP A 145 6.74 5.67 -8.45
CA ASP A 145 7.03 6.69 -7.44
C ASP A 145 8.37 6.46 -6.72
N PHE A 146 8.97 7.57 -6.27
CA PHE A 146 9.97 7.60 -5.22
C PHE A 146 9.31 8.17 -3.96
N ASP A 147 9.21 7.33 -2.94
CA ASP A 147 8.61 7.67 -1.66
C ASP A 147 9.69 7.97 -0.62
N ASP A 148 9.43 8.94 0.25
CA ASP A 148 10.24 9.20 1.44
C ASP A 148 9.97 8.18 2.56
N PHE A 149 10.70 8.29 3.68
CA PHE A 149 10.50 7.41 4.84
C PHE A 149 9.13 7.57 5.51
N GLU A 150 8.40 8.64 5.21
CA GLU A 150 7.02 8.86 5.66
C GLU A 150 5.99 8.31 4.67
N GLY A 151 6.43 7.72 3.55
CA GLY A 151 5.58 7.18 2.49
C GLY A 151 4.98 8.26 1.59
N LYS A 152 5.56 9.47 1.54
CA LYS A 152 5.14 10.53 0.63
C LYS A 152 5.99 10.52 -0.62
N SER A 153 5.33 10.48 -1.77
CA SER A 153 5.98 10.53 -3.07
C SER A 153 6.52 11.94 -3.34
N TYR A 154 7.83 12.07 -3.56
CA TYR A 154 8.49 13.36 -3.86
C TYR A 154 8.96 13.45 -5.32
N ALA A 155 9.10 12.31 -6.00
CA ALA A 155 9.44 12.22 -7.41
C ALA A 155 8.80 10.98 -8.03
N MET A 156 8.78 10.93 -9.36
CA MET A 156 8.38 9.73 -10.09
C MET A 156 9.17 9.54 -11.38
N ILE A 157 9.31 8.29 -11.81
CA ILE A 157 9.68 7.91 -13.17
C ILE A 157 8.39 7.82 -13.99
N GLN A 158 8.31 8.57 -15.08
CA GLN A 158 7.20 8.54 -16.02
C GLN A 158 7.67 7.93 -17.35
N ALA A 159 7.25 6.68 -17.60
CA ALA A 159 7.72 5.87 -18.71
C ALA A 159 6.82 5.91 -19.97
N LYS A 160 5.77 6.74 -20.02
CA LYS A 160 4.84 6.83 -21.16
C LYS A 160 5.50 7.31 -22.45
N ASN A 161 6.35 8.34 -22.35
CA ASN A 161 6.98 8.97 -23.52
C ASN A 161 8.43 8.51 -23.74
N TYR A 162 9.11 8.10 -22.68
CA TYR A 162 10.50 7.66 -22.66
C TYR A 162 10.55 6.39 -21.84
N GLY A 163 11.14 5.31 -22.36
CA GLY A 163 11.32 4.08 -21.59
C GLY A 163 11.88 2.95 -22.43
N ASN A 164 11.92 1.75 -21.86
CA ASN A 164 12.36 0.52 -22.50
C ASN A 164 11.34 -0.61 -22.26
N LEU A 165 11.74 -1.88 -22.43
CA LEU A 165 10.88 -3.05 -22.23
C LEU A 165 10.18 -3.08 -20.87
N SER A 166 10.80 -2.53 -19.81
CA SER A 166 10.26 -2.57 -18.44
C SER A 166 8.84 -2.00 -18.32
N ARG A 167 8.49 -0.98 -19.12
CA ARG A 167 7.16 -0.36 -19.11
C ARG A 167 6.04 -1.28 -19.59
N PHE A 168 6.38 -2.34 -20.33
CA PHE A 168 5.43 -3.33 -20.86
C PHE A 168 5.33 -4.59 -19.99
N MET A 169 6.10 -4.66 -18.90
CA MET A 169 5.99 -5.77 -17.95
C MET A 169 4.67 -5.67 -17.21
N GLN A 170 3.83 -6.68 -17.37
CA GLN A 170 2.49 -6.69 -16.81
C GLN A 170 2.52 -6.86 -15.30
N HIS A 171 1.45 -6.38 -14.66
CA HIS A 171 1.25 -6.63 -13.25
C HIS A 171 0.89 -8.11 -13.00
N ALA A 172 1.43 -8.71 -11.95
CA ALA A 172 1.01 -10.03 -11.48
C ALA A 172 0.95 -10.10 -9.94
N PRO A 173 0.10 -10.98 -9.40
CA PRO A 173 -0.01 -11.17 -7.96
C PRO A 173 1.20 -11.85 -7.35
N ARG A 174 1.37 -11.67 -6.03
CA ARG A 174 2.30 -12.50 -5.26
C ARG A 174 1.79 -13.93 -5.17
N LYS A 175 2.71 -14.89 -5.01
CA LYS A 175 2.33 -16.29 -4.80
C LYS A 175 1.46 -16.48 -3.55
N THR A 176 1.83 -15.83 -2.45
CA THR A 176 1.13 -15.89 -1.16
C THR A 176 1.11 -14.53 -0.49
N THR A 177 0.14 -14.29 0.41
CA THR A 177 0.10 -13.06 1.21
C THR A 177 1.23 -13.07 2.28
N PRO A 178 2.12 -12.07 2.32
CA PRO A 178 3.07 -11.93 3.42
C PRO A 178 2.38 -11.70 4.77
N SER A 179 2.98 -12.16 5.87
CA SER A 179 2.43 -12.01 7.23
C SER A 179 2.24 -10.55 7.68
N HIS A 180 2.95 -9.61 7.04
CA HIS A 180 2.93 -8.17 7.36
C HIS A 180 2.57 -7.29 6.16
N ALA A 181 2.06 -7.86 5.07
CA ALA A 181 1.67 -7.04 3.91
C ALA A 181 0.50 -6.12 4.29
N ASP A 182 0.64 -4.83 3.98
CA ASP A 182 -0.50 -3.94 3.99
C ASP A 182 -1.54 -4.44 2.97
N HIS A 183 -2.80 -4.27 3.32
CA HIS A 183 -3.99 -4.85 2.70
C HIS A 183 -4.26 -4.45 1.24
N GLY A 184 -3.33 -3.73 0.61
CA GLY A 184 -3.43 -3.38 -0.79
C GLY A 184 -2.62 -4.28 -1.72
N CYS A 185 -1.66 -5.07 -1.20
CA CYS A 185 -0.93 -6.02 -2.03
C CYS A 185 -1.85 -7.18 -2.41
N ILE A 186 -1.79 -7.60 -3.67
CA ILE A 186 -2.56 -8.75 -4.16
C ILE A 186 -1.71 -10.01 -4.14
N SER A 187 -2.35 -11.14 -3.84
CA SER A 187 -1.74 -12.46 -3.87
C SER A 187 -2.72 -13.50 -4.40
N LEU A 188 -2.23 -14.67 -4.80
CA LEU A 188 -3.12 -15.76 -5.22
C LEU A 188 -4.03 -16.26 -4.08
N ASP A 189 -3.67 -16.02 -2.81
CA ASP A 189 -4.53 -16.36 -1.67
C ASP A 189 -5.79 -15.48 -1.59
N ASP A 190 -5.76 -14.32 -2.26
CA ASP A 190 -6.89 -13.39 -2.36
C ASP A 190 -7.90 -13.80 -3.44
N TYR A 191 -7.73 -14.98 -4.07
CA TYR A 191 -8.61 -15.49 -5.12
C TYR A 191 -9.11 -16.91 -4.83
N HIS A 192 -10.33 -17.18 -5.26
CA HIS A 192 -10.91 -18.50 -5.36
C HIS A 192 -10.95 -18.89 -6.84
N PHE A 193 -10.32 -20.00 -7.20
CA PHE A 193 -10.24 -20.51 -8.56
C PHE A 193 -11.26 -21.65 -8.73
N PHE A 194 -12.08 -21.60 -9.79
CA PHE A 194 -13.17 -22.57 -10.00
C PHE A 194 -12.74 -23.75 -10.87
N ASP A 195 -12.15 -23.44 -12.02
CA ASP A 195 -11.87 -24.39 -13.11
C ASP A 195 -10.43 -24.25 -13.66
N ILE A 196 -9.58 -23.47 -12.99
CA ILE A 196 -8.17 -23.28 -13.33
C ILE A 196 -7.25 -23.69 -12.18
N ASP A 197 -6.18 -24.41 -12.51
CA ASP A 197 -5.14 -24.73 -11.52
C ASP A 197 -4.34 -23.46 -11.17
N ARG A 198 -4.33 -23.13 -9.88
CA ARG A 198 -3.56 -22.03 -9.29
C ARG A 198 -2.09 -22.01 -9.74
N ASN A 199 -1.48 -23.17 -10.02
CA ASN A 199 -0.07 -23.27 -10.42
C ASN A 199 0.20 -22.85 -11.87
N THR A 200 -0.84 -22.72 -12.69
CA THR A 200 -0.71 -22.24 -14.09
C THR A 200 -0.67 -20.72 -14.18
N ILE A 201 -1.08 -20.03 -13.11
CA ILE A 201 -1.20 -18.58 -13.05
C ILE A 201 0.18 -17.95 -12.90
N ALA A 202 0.44 -16.89 -13.66
CA ALA A 202 1.62 -16.06 -13.52
C ALA A 202 1.59 -15.33 -12.17
N VAL A 203 2.71 -15.39 -11.46
CA VAL A 203 2.94 -14.64 -10.23
C VAL A 203 4.11 -13.69 -10.45
N ALA A 204 4.19 -12.62 -9.67
CA ALA A 204 5.30 -11.67 -9.71
C ALA A 204 6.64 -12.39 -9.55
N ASN A 205 7.33 -12.57 -10.67
CA ASN A 205 8.60 -13.28 -10.82
C ASN A 205 9.79 -12.32 -10.87
N LEU A 206 9.53 -11.01 -10.89
CA LEU A 206 10.53 -9.97 -10.66
C LEU A 206 10.33 -9.28 -9.30
N GLU A 207 11.42 -8.76 -8.77
CA GLU A 207 11.46 -7.84 -7.61
C GLU A 207 12.13 -6.54 -8.03
N LEU A 208 11.52 -5.42 -7.63
CA LEU A 208 12.04 -4.08 -7.85
C LEU A 208 13.06 -3.76 -6.75
N GLN A 209 14.27 -3.39 -7.15
CA GLN A 209 15.37 -2.98 -6.28
C GLN A 209 15.75 -1.53 -6.57
N MET A 210 16.23 -0.82 -5.55
CA MET A 210 16.73 0.54 -5.66
C MET A 210 18.22 0.60 -5.30
N LEU A 211 18.98 1.39 -6.04
CA LEU A 211 20.37 1.71 -5.72
C LEU A 211 20.65 3.20 -5.91
N ASN A 212 21.77 3.68 -5.38
CA ASN A 212 22.30 5.02 -5.65
C ASN A 212 23.58 4.93 -6.49
N HIS A 213 23.59 5.60 -7.63
CA HIS A 213 24.79 5.77 -8.45
C HIS A 213 24.98 7.26 -8.77
N ARG A 214 26.15 7.81 -8.41
CA ARG A 214 26.51 9.22 -8.65
C ARG A 214 25.45 10.23 -8.14
N GLY A 215 24.82 9.94 -7.01
CA GLY A 215 23.78 10.81 -6.41
C GLY A 215 22.42 10.69 -7.10
N GLN A 216 22.19 9.60 -7.84
CA GLN A 216 20.94 9.33 -8.52
C GLN A 216 20.39 7.98 -8.09
N LEU A 217 19.12 7.98 -7.69
CA LEU A 217 18.40 6.75 -7.37
C LEU A 217 17.98 6.06 -8.68
N ILE A 218 18.26 4.77 -8.78
CA ILE A 218 17.94 3.96 -9.95
C ILE A 218 17.15 2.74 -9.49
N TYR A 219 16.01 2.52 -10.15
CA TYR A 219 15.21 1.32 -9.99
C TYR A 219 15.55 0.28 -11.05
N TYR A 220 15.75 -0.96 -10.64
CA TYR A 220 16.00 -2.08 -11.54
C TYR A 220 15.34 -3.35 -11.02
N PHE A 221 15.09 -4.30 -11.92
CA PHE A 221 14.46 -5.57 -11.58
C PHE A 221 15.49 -6.68 -11.44
N ILE A 222 15.28 -7.53 -10.46
CA ILE A 222 15.95 -8.83 -10.32
C ILE A 222 14.93 -9.96 -10.45
N ALA A 223 15.34 -11.09 -11.00
CA ALA A 223 14.50 -12.29 -11.05
C ALA A 223 14.40 -12.92 -9.65
N LYS A 224 13.20 -13.13 -9.14
CA LYS A 224 12.95 -13.78 -7.83
C LYS A 224 13.03 -15.30 -7.89
N GLU A 225 12.83 -15.83 -9.09
CA GLU A 225 12.83 -17.24 -9.39
C GLU A 225 13.37 -17.44 -10.81
N ARG A 226 13.69 -18.68 -11.17
CA ARG A 226 14.09 -19.03 -12.53
C ARG A 226 12.92 -18.81 -13.50
N ILE A 227 13.11 -17.96 -14.50
CA ILE A 227 12.11 -17.68 -15.55
C ILE A 227 12.47 -18.53 -16.77
N LEU A 228 11.50 -19.30 -17.28
CA LEU A 228 11.70 -20.22 -18.40
C LEU A 228 11.36 -19.56 -19.76
N PRO A 229 11.88 -20.11 -20.88
CA PRO A 229 11.46 -19.69 -22.21
C PRO A 229 9.94 -19.74 -22.39
N GLY A 230 9.38 -18.73 -23.04
CA GLY A 230 7.95 -18.54 -23.26
C GLY A 230 7.17 -18.11 -22.02
N HIS A 231 7.82 -17.90 -20.86
CA HIS A 231 7.13 -17.36 -19.69
C HIS A 231 7.03 -15.83 -19.76
N ILE A 232 5.91 -15.30 -19.28
CA ILE A 232 5.70 -13.87 -19.10
C ILE A 232 6.58 -13.32 -17.97
N VAL A 233 7.13 -12.13 -18.17
CA VAL A 233 7.95 -11.39 -17.21
C VAL A 233 7.08 -10.32 -16.55
N VAL A 234 6.84 -10.48 -15.25
CA VAL A 234 5.79 -9.74 -14.53
C VAL A 234 6.21 -9.38 -13.11
N TRP A 235 5.64 -8.30 -12.59
CA TRP A 235 5.98 -7.82 -11.25
C TRP A 235 4.77 -7.30 -10.49
N ASP A 236 4.91 -7.24 -9.16
CA ASP A 236 3.90 -6.64 -8.31
C ASP A 236 4.09 -5.12 -8.34
N TYR A 237 3.13 -4.38 -8.90
CA TYR A 237 3.20 -2.93 -9.02
C TYR A 237 3.17 -2.23 -7.65
N ASN A 238 2.98 -2.98 -6.56
CA ASN A 238 2.81 -2.47 -5.19
C ASN A 238 1.67 -1.44 -5.09
N ILE A 239 0.76 -1.44 -6.06
CA ILE A 239 -0.44 -0.63 -6.02
C ILE A 239 -1.38 -1.28 -5.01
N HIS A 240 -1.97 -0.46 -4.12
CA HIS A 240 -3.06 -0.90 -3.28
C HIS A 240 -4.33 -1.13 -4.12
N TYR A 241 -4.34 -2.17 -4.95
CA TYR A 241 -5.37 -2.43 -5.98
C TYR A 241 -6.77 -2.43 -5.36
N TRP A 242 -6.93 -3.18 -4.25
CA TRP A 242 -8.19 -3.27 -3.52
C TRP A 242 -8.66 -1.96 -2.90
N ARG A 243 -7.86 -0.89 -2.85
CA ARG A 243 -8.28 0.44 -2.37
C ARG A 243 -8.43 1.46 -3.51
N THR A 244 -7.96 1.16 -4.71
CA THR A 244 -7.74 2.17 -5.75
C THR A 244 -8.34 1.85 -7.12
N LYS A 245 -8.67 0.59 -7.43
CA LYS A 245 -9.13 0.17 -8.76
C LYS A 245 -10.43 -0.62 -8.71
N GLU A 246 -11.45 -0.18 -9.44
CA GLU A 246 -12.77 -0.84 -9.46
C GLU A 246 -12.73 -2.26 -10.04
N ALA A 247 -11.81 -2.55 -10.94
CA ALA A 247 -11.61 -3.90 -11.46
C ALA A 247 -10.45 -4.59 -10.72
N PRO A 248 -10.55 -5.90 -10.42
CA PRO A 248 -9.37 -6.65 -10.01
C PRO A 248 -8.36 -6.59 -11.17
N PRO A 249 -7.06 -6.77 -10.92
CA PRO A 249 -6.12 -6.91 -12.02
C PRO A 249 -6.45 -8.15 -12.86
N GLU A 250 -6.16 -8.08 -14.15
CA GLU A 250 -6.22 -9.24 -15.03
C GLU A 250 -5.20 -10.28 -14.56
N LEU A 251 -5.59 -11.55 -14.58
CA LEU A 251 -4.69 -12.65 -14.30
C LEU A 251 -4.28 -13.28 -15.63
N PHE A 252 -3.03 -13.69 -15.70
CA PHE A 252 -2.47 -14.34 -16.88
C PHE A 252 -2.02 -15.75 -16.49
N THR A 253 -2.02 -16.67 -17.43
CA THR A 253 -1.21 -17.88 -17.31
C THR A 253 0.27 -17.51 -17.31
N LYS A 254 1.14 -18.45 -16.92
CA LYS A 254 2.60 -18.29 -17.06
C LYS A 254 3.05 -17.99 -18.50
N HIS A 255 2.26 -18.35 -19.50
CA HIS A 255 2.55 -18.10 -20.92
C HIS A 255 1.83 -16.85 -21.47
N GLY A 256 1.15 -16.08 -20.61
CA GLY A 256 0.57 -14.78 -20.95
C GLY A 256 -0.82 -14.82 -21.56
N GLU A 257 -1.49 -15.98 -21.63
CA GLU A 257 -2.91 -15.98 -21.96
C GLU A 257 -3.73 -15.31 -20.85
N ILE A 258 -4.68 -14.45 -21.22
CA ILE A 258 -5.62 -13.84 -20.28
C ILE A 258 -6.54 -14.93 -19.73
N ILE A 259 -6.64 -15.00 -18.41
CA ILE A 259 -7.57 -15.91 -17.73
C ILE A 259 -8.95 -15.24 -17.66
N ASP A 260 -10.00 -15.95 -18.11
CA ASP A 260 -11.38 -15.46 -18.02
C ASP A 260 -11.76 -15.18 -16.55
N ARG A 261 -12.43 -14.05 -16.30
CA ARG A 261 -12.99 -13.69 -14.99
C ARG A 261 -13.95 -14.71 -14.45
N LYS A 262 -14.59 -15.52 -15.30
CA LYS A 262 -15.47 -16.60 -14.84
C LYS A 262 -14.70 -17.71 -14.12
N SER A 263 -13.40 -17.84 -14.38
CA SER A 263 -12.55 -18.88 -13.80
C SER A 263 -12.02 -18.55 -12.41
N TYR A 264 -12.19 -17.31 -11.93
CA TYR A 264 -11.76 -16.91 -10.59
C TYR A 264 -12.58 -15.78 -9.99
N ARG A 265 -12.72 -15.78 -8.66
CA ARG A 265 -13.38 -14.71 -7.92
C ARG A 265 -12.49 -14.20 -6.76
N PRO A 266 -12.51 -12.90 -6.45
CA PRO A 266 -11.84 -12.39 -5.26
C PRO A 266 -12.38 -13.02 -3.97
N ARG A 267 -11.49 -13.35 -3.02
CA ARG A 267 -11.79 -13.79 -1.65
C ARG A 267 -11.73 -12.65 -0.63
N ALA A 268 -11.32 -11.47 -1.04
CA ALA A 268 -11.28 -10.26 -0.22
C ALA A 268 -11.91 -9.11 -1.00
N PHE A 269 -12.58 -8.21 -0.29
CA PHE A 269 -13.11 -7.00 -0.90
C PHE A 269 -12.94 -5.79 0.02
N SER A 270 -12.86 -4.62 -0.59
CA SER A 270 -12.92 -3.34 0.12
C SER A 270 -14.26 -2.68 -0.16
N VAL A 271 -14.85 -2.04 0.85
CA VAL A 271 -16.06 -1.24 0.69
C VAL A 271 -15.66 0.22 0.81
N ARG A 272 -15.83 1.00 -0.25
CA ARG A 272 -15.64 2.45 -0.20
C ARG A 272 -17.01 3.11 -0.18
N ILE A 273 -17.29 3.88 0.86
CA ILE A 273 -18.49 4.72 0.95
C ILE A 273 -18.09 6.14 0.61
N SER A 274 -18.60 6.65 -0.50
CA SER A 274 -18.41 8.04 -0.94
C SER A 274 -19.66 8.84 -0.64
N PHE A 275 -19.49 10.14 -0.38
CA PHE A 275 -20.61 11.03 -0.13
C PHE A 275 -20.78 12.06 -1.25
N ASP A 276 -22.02 12.25 -1.70
CA ASP A 276 -22.34 13.18 -2.80
C ASP A 276 -22.06 14.64 -2.44
N ASN A 277 -22.02 14.94 -1.15
CA ASN A 277 -21.69 16.26 -0.62
C ASN A 277 -20.17 16.58 -0.66
N GLY A 278 -19.34 15.66 -1.15
CA GLY A 278 -17.90 15.84 -1.28
C GLY A 278 -17.10 15.51 0.00
N ASP A 279 -17.73 14.93 1.02
CA ASP A 279 -17.02 14.51 2.22
C ASP A 279 -16.00 13.39 1.94
N LYS A 280 -14.97 13.30 2.81
CA LYS A 280 -13.95 12.26 2.72
C LYS A 280 -14.60 10.86 2.72
N PRO A 281 -14.30 10.01 1.72
CA PRO A 281 -14.82 8.64 1.67
C PRO A 281 -14.39 7.80 2.87
N ILE A 282 -15.20 6.79 3.21
CA ILE A 282 -14.91 5.78 4.23
C ILE A 282 -14.54 4.46 3.55
N ASP A 283 -13.28 4.04 3.72
CA ASP A 283 -12.74 2.78 3.18
C ASP A 283 -12.73 1.65 4.21
N LEU A 284 -13.66 0.70 4.11
CA LEU A 284 -13.75 -0.44 5.01
C LEU A 284 -13.22 -1.68 4.32
N PHE A 285 -12.05 -2.15 4.74
CA PHE A 285 -11.51 -3.39 4.24
C PHE A 285 -12.10 -4.58 4.99
N THR A 286 -12.67 -5.55 4.27
CA THR A 286 -13.15 -6.80 4.88
C THR A 286 -12.59 -8.00 4.15
N LYS A 287 -11.85 -8.85 4.87
CA LYS A 287 -11.48 -10.18 4.36
C LYS A 287 -12.77 -11.00 4.33
N ALA A 288 -13.20 -11.44 3.16
CA ALA A 288 -14.47 -12.16 2.98
C ALA A 288 -14.41 -13.61 3.51
N SER A 289 -13.47 -13.94 4.40
CA SER A 289 -13.11 -15.31 4.77
C SER A 289 -14.19 -16.06 5.55
N SER A 290 -15.40 -15.52 5.72
CA SER A 290 -16.51 -16.22 6.36
C SER A 290 -17.89 -15.94 5.77
N MET A 291 -18.03 -15.05 4.79
CA MET A 291 -19.32 -14.40 4.57
C MET A 291 -20.04 -14.86 3.29
N TYR A 292 -19.35 -15.37 2.26
CA TYR A 292 -19.96 -15.54 0.93
C TYR A 292 -19.42 -16.71 0.08
N PHE A 293 -19.07 -17.84 0.70
CA PHE A 293 -18.76 -19.07 -0.06
C PHE A 293 -19.98 -19.69 -0.75
N ASP A 294 -21.15 -19.09 -0.62
CA ASP A 294 -22.37 -19.55 -1.23
C ASP A 294 -23.20 -18.34 -1.69
N SER A 295 -23.35 -18.16 -3.00
CA SER A 295 -24.16 -17.08 -3.58
C SER A 295 -25.65 -17.16 -3.21
N GLU A 296 -26.07 -18.28 -2.61
CA GLU A 296 -27.40 -18.48 -2.05
C GLU A 296 -27.55 -17.90 -0.63
N ASN A 297 -26.44 -17.67 0.08
CA ASN A 297 -26.43 -17.22 1.48
C ASN A 297 -25.83 -15.81 1.67
N LEU A 298 -25.93 -14.95 0.64
CA LEU A 298 -25.51 -13.55 0.74
C LEU A 298 -26.32 -12.80 1.81
N GLN A 299 -25.69 -12.51 2.94
CA GLN A 299 -26.24 -11.61 3.97
C GLN A 299 -26.02 -10.14 3.61
N ALA A 300 -26.84 -9.27 4.21
CA ALA A 300 -26.61 -7.84 4.12
C ALA A 300 -25.40 -7.42 4.96
N LEU A 301 -24.66 -6.41 4.48
CA LEU A 301 -23.52 -5.86 5.21
C LEU A 301 -24.01 -4.78 6.17
N LYS A 302 -23.79 -5.01 7.46
CA LYS A 302 -24.00 -4.02 8.52
C LYS A 302 -22.68 -3.34 8.83
N ILE A 303 -22.67 -2.01 8.82
CA ILE A 303 -21.46 -1.22 8.97
C ILE A 303 -21.62 -0.26 10.14
N GLN A 304 -20.59 -0.15 10.97
CA GLN A 304 -20.45 0.92 11.95
C GLN A 304 -19.08 1.58 11.80
N THR A 305 -19.06 2.90 11.64
CA THR A 305 -17.84 3.68 11.44
C THR A 305 -17.19 4.04 12.77
N PRO A 306 -15.90 4.45 12.77
CA PRO A 306 -15.22 4.94 13.97
C PRO A 306 -15.89 6.15 14.63
N TYR A 307 -16.68 6.91 13.87
CA TYR A 307 -17.42 8.09 14.33
C TYR A 307 -18.83 7.75 14.84
N GLY A 308 -19.18 6.46 14.92
CA GLY A 308 -20.47 6.00 15.42
C GLY A 308 -21.60 6.03 14.40
N HIS A 309 -21.32 6.38 13.13
CA HIS A 309 -22.32 6.28 12.06
C HIS A 309 -22.59 4.80 11.77
N ARG A 310 -23.86 4.46 11.58
CA ARG A 310 -24.30 3.11 11.25
C ARG A 310 -24.89 3.12 9.86
N GLY A 311 -24.73 2.02 9.15
CA GLY A 311 -25.32 1.86 7.84
C GLY A 311 -25.52 0.42 7.45
N TYR A 312 -26.28 0.27 6.37
CA TYR A 312 -26.75 -0.99 5.85
C TYR A 312 -26.55 -1.00 4.34
N VAL A 313 -26.05 -2.13 3.83
CA VAL A 313 -25.94 -2.41 2.40
C VAL A 313 -26.67 -3.70 2.13
N SER A 314 -27.69 -3.66 1.28
CA SER A 314 -28.52 -4.83 1.01
C SER A 314 -27.71 -5.94 0.32
N ALA A 315 -28.08 -7.20 0.57
CA ALA A 315 -27.48 -8.35 -0.11
C ALA A 315 -27.58 -8.23 -1.65
N ALA A 316 -28.65 -7.66 -2.17
CA ALA A 316 -28.84 -7.42 -3.61
C ALA A 316 -27.84 -6.40 -4.18
N GLU A 317 -27.59 -5.31 -3.46
CA GLU A 317 -26.60 -4.28 -3.83
C GLU A 317 -25.16 -4.84 -3.77
N ILE A 318 -24.87 -5.67 -2.76
CA ILE A 318 -23.60 -6.41 -2.66
C ILE A 318 -23.44 -7.36 -3.85
N LYS A 319 -24.45 -8.20 -4.12
CA LYS A 319 -24.42 -9.18 -5.22
C LYS A 319 -24.19 -8.52 -6.58
N ALA A 320 -24.93 -7.44 -6.87
CA ALA A 320 -24.83 -6.73 -8.14
C ALA A 320 -23.44 -6.13 -8.38
N LYS A 321 -22.72 -5.74 -7.33
CA LYS A 321 -21.37 -5.17 -7.42
C LYS A 321 -20.27 -6.21 -7.32
N PHE A 322 -20.50 -7.30 -6.59
CA PHE A 322 -19.49 -8.33 -6.31
C PHE A 322 -19.13 -9.17 -7.55
N ASP A 323 -20.10 -9.49 -8.41
CA ASP A 323 -19.86 -10.30 -9.62
C ASP A 323 -18.85 -9.64 -10.58
N ASN A 324 -18.64 -8.33 -10.44
CA ASN A 324 -17.82 -7.53 -11.35
C ASN A 324 -16.68 -6.77 -10.66
N SER A 325 -16.64 -6.72 -9.32
CA SER A 325 -15.69 -5.89 -8.59
C SER A 325 -15.33 -6.44 -7.21
N PRO A 326 -14.04 -6.41 -6.83
CA PRO A 326 -13.56 -6.63 -5.47
C PRO A 326 -13.73 -5.39 -4.59
N LEU A 327 -14.32 -4.33 -5.13
CA LEU A 327 -14.45 -3.02 -4.51
C LEU A 327 -15.92 -2.59 -4.56
N LEU A 328 -16.59 -2.66 -3.41
CA LEU A 328 -17.96 -2.21 -3.29
C LEU A 328 -17.97 -0.69 -3.08
N PHE A 329 -18.14 0.07 -4.17
CA PHE A 329 -18.36 1.51 -4.10
C PHE A 329 -19.81 1.84 -3.80
N ILE A 330 -20.06 2.62 -2.77
CA ILE A 330 -21.40 2.95 -2.31
C ILE A 330 -21.51 4.47 -2.19
N TRP A 331 -22.44 5.08 -2.93
CA TRP A 331 -22.69 6.51 -2.87
C TRP A 331 -23.84 6.80 -1.90
N ARG A 332 -23.65 7.80 -1.04
CA ARG A 332 -24.65 8.24 -0.06
C ARG A 332 -24.73 9.77 -0.05
N LYS A 333 -25.92 10.32 0.17
CA LYS A 333 -26.12 11.78 0.12
C LYS A 333 -25.37 12.52 1.23
N SER A 334 -25.33 11.94 2.43
CA SER A 334 -24.62 12.46 3.60
C SER A 334 -24.48 11.41 4.69
N TYR A 335 -23.62 11.67 5.67
CA TYR A 335 -23.52 10.88 6.90
C TYR A 335 -24.87 10.70 7.63
N ASN A 336 -25.76 11.70 7.57
CA ASN A 336 -27.05 11.69 8.27
C ASN A 336 -28.10 10.82 7.56
N SER A 337 -28.12 10.82 6.22
CA SER A 337 -29.02 9.94 5.44
C SER A 337 -28.78 8.44 5.72
N TRP A 338 -27.59 8.12 6.20
CA TRP A 338 -27.18 6.77 6.54
C TRP A 338 -27.73 6.31 7.90
N ILE A 339 -28.01 7.25 8.81
CA ILE A 339 -28.60 6.99 10.13
C ILE A 339 -30.10 6.66 9.99
N GLU A 340 -30.83 7.31 9.08
CA GLU A 340 -32.28 7.18 8.93
C GLU A 340 -32.74 5.86 8.27
N GLU A 341 -31.94 5.26 7.41
CA GLU A 341 -32.25 3.94 6.82
C GLU A 341 -32.10 2.77 7.81
N SER A 342 -31.60 3.03 9.03
CA SER A 342 -31.53 2.05 10.10
C SER A 342 -32.87 1.93 10.84
N ARG A 343 -33.73 0.99 10.43
CA ARG A 343 -34.93 0.59 11.20
C ARG A 343 -34.54 0.27 12.66
N PRO A 344 -35.44 0.46 13.64
CA PRO A 344 -35.11 0.30 15.05
C PRO A 344 -34.92 -1.18 15.36
N PHE A 345 -33.66 -1.64 15.48
CA PHE A 345 -33.40 -3.05 15.78
C PHE A 345 -32.26 -3.25 16.78
N SER A 346 -32.60 -4.08 17.77
CA SER A 346 -31.82 -4.59 18.87
C SER A 346 -31.09 -5.86 18.47
N GLN A 347 -29.78 -5.81 18.20
CA GLN A 347 -28.82 -6.90 18.36
C GLN A 347 -27.42 -6.49 17.89
N ASP A 348 -26.42 -7.20 18.43
CA ASP A 348 -24.99 -6.90 18.38
C ASP A 348 -24.45 -6.58 16.99
N PHE A 349 -23.70 -5.47 16.92
CA PHE A 349 -22.99 -5.02 15.75
C PHE A 349 -21.56 -5.59 15.77
N CYS A 350 -21.10 -6.16 14.66
CA CYS A 350 -19.66 -6.31 14.42
C CYS A 350 -19.12 -5.01 13.85
N LEU A 351 -18.17 -4.40 14.57
CA LEU A 351 -17.33 -3.33 14.02
C LEU A 351 -16.38 -3.95 13.00
N ILE A 352 -16.35 -3.41 11.78
CA ILE A 352 -15.23 -3.60 10.86
C ILE A 352 -14.44 -2.29 10.89
N PRO A 353 -13.33 -2.21 11.63
CA PRO A 353 -12.47 -1.04 11.61
C PRO A 353 -11.91 -0.80 10.22
N GLN A 354 -11.76 0.48 9.90
CA GLN A 354 -11.16 1.00 8.66
C GLN A 354 -9.71 0.47 8.41
N ASP A 355 -9.07 -0.11 9.43
CA ASP A 355 -7.67 -0.60 9.41
C ASP A 355 -7.45 -2.05 9.95
N SER A 356 -8.47 -2.93 10.06
CA SER A 356 -8.27 -4.24 10.73
C SER A 356 -7.79 -5.38 9.81
N THR A 357 -6.48 -5.62 9.74
CA THR A 357 -5.93 -7.01 9.78
C THR A 357 -5.06 -7.27 10.97
N GLN A 358 -4.93 -6.36 11.93
CA GLN A 358 -4.26 -6.76 13.14
C GLN A 358 -5.09 -7.86 13.83
N PRO A 359 -4.52 -9.04 14.14
CA PRO A 359 -5.03 -9.82 15.25
C PRO A 359 -4.93 -8.87 16.43
N PHE A 360 -6.08 -8.34 16.84
CA PHE A 360 -6.11 -7.40 17.93
C PHE A 360 -5.34 -8.00 19.11
N PHE A 361 -4.35 -7.25 19.61
CA PHE A 361 -3.65 -7.66 20.82
C PHE A 361 -4.71 -7.94 21.88
N LYS A 362 -4.82 -9.21 22.29
CA LYS A 362 -5.63 -9.63 23.42
C LYS A 362 -4.68 -9.71 24.61
N PRO A 363 -4.52 -8.62 25.39
CA PRO A 363 -3.70 -8.68 26.59
C PRO A 363 -4.20 -9.82 27.48
N SER A 364 -3.26 -10.51 28.12
CA SER A 364 -3.57 -11.47 29.17
C SER A 364 -4.38 -10.77 30.28
N ARG A 365 -5.08 -11.55 31.12
CA ARG A 365 -5.86 -10.96 32.23
C ARG A 365 -5.02 -10.08 33.15
N SER A 366 -3.73 -10.42 33.36
CA SER A 366 -2.79 -9.61 34.13
C SER A 366 -2.44 -8.30 33.43
N SER A 367 -2.07 -8.35 32.14
CA SER A 367 -1.74 -7.15 31.35
C SER A 367 -2.92 -6.18 31.19
N LYS A 368 -4.16 -6.69 31.17
CA LYS A 368 -5.37 -5.86 31.16
C LYS A 368 -5.50 -4.99 32.41
N LYS A 369 -5.24 -5.59 33.58
CA LYS A 369 -5.33 -4.89 34.85
C LYS A 369 -4.26 -3.79 34.93
N GLU A 370 -3.03 -4.11 34.53
CA GLU A 370 -1.90 -3.17 34.50
C GLU A 370 -2.16 -1.97 33.58
N ILE A 371 -2.64 -2.22 32.35
CA ILE A 371 -2.97 -1.15 31.39
C ILE A 371 -4.06 -0.23 31.94
N LEU A 372 -5.13 -0.79 32.52
CA LEU A 372 -6.22 0.02 33.06
C LEU A 372 -5.80 0.83 34.29
N GLU A 373 -4.96 0.28 35.17
CA GLU A 373 -4.43 1.03 36.31
C GLU A 373 -3.48 2.14 35.87
N ALA A 374 -2.58 1.88 34.90
CA ALA A 374 -1.72 2.90 34.32
C ALA A 374 -2.53 4.02 33.66
N LEU A 375 -3.58 3.67 32.90
CA LEU A 375 -4.46 4.65 32.26
C LEU A 375 -5.25 5.49 33.26
N LYS A 376 -5.74 4.90 34.35
CA LYS A 376 -6.40 5.64 35.43
C LYS A 376 -5.42 6.60 36.11
N GLN A 377 -4.19 6.16 36.36
CA GLN A 377 -3.16 6.98 36.98
C GLN A 377 -2.78 8.16 36.08
N LEU A 378 -2.56 7.93 34.79
CA LEU A 378 -2.32 8.98 33.80
C LEU A 378 -3.49 9.95 33.70
N ALA A 379 -4.72 9.46 33.53
CA ALA A 379 -5.90 10.31 33.47
C ALA A 379 -6.03 11.21 34.71
N LYS A 380 -5.72 10.66 35.90
CA LYS A 380 -5.71 11.40 37.17
C LYS A 380 -4.65 12.50 37.19
N GLU A 381 -3.43 12.23 36.70
CA GLU A 381 -2.35 13.22 36.63
C GLU A 381 -2.69 14.40 35.70
N TYR A 382 -3.44 14.14 34.63
CA TYR A 382 -3.95 15.17 33.73
C TYR A 382 -5.29 15.79 34.19
N GLY A 383 -5.78 15.48 35.40
CA GLY A 383 -6.99 16.09 35.97
C GLY A 383 -8.31 15.58 35.39
N ILE A 384 -8.32 14.44 34.69
CA ILE A 384 -9.52 13.82 34.10
C ILE A 384 -10.10 12.80 35.09
N PRO A 385 -11.29 13.04 35.66
CA PRO A 385 -11.90 12.09 36.58
C PRO A 385 -12.63 10.96 35.83
N LYS A 386 -12.45 9.73 36.34
CA LYS A 386 -13.26 8.50 36.19
C LYS A 386 -12.76 7.35 35.27
N THR A 387 -13.46 6.23 35.49
CA THR A 387 -13.25 4.82 35.12
C THR A 387 -12.64 4.57 33.74
N ALA A 388 -11.46 3.94 33.75
CA ALA A 388 -10.96 3.22 32.59
C ALA A 388 -11.57 1.82 32.52
N GLN A 389 -12.06 1.45 31.34
CA GLN A 389 -12.46 0.07 31.06
C GLN A 389 -12.05 -0.31 29.64
N TYR A 390 -12.13 -1.61 29.34
CA TYR A 390 -12.03 -2.06 27.95
C TYR A 390 -13.40 -2.00 27.28
N ASP A 391 -13.44 -1.61 26.01
CA ASP A 391 -14.66 -1.77 25.21
C ASP A 391 -14.89 -3.26 24.94
N ALA A 392 -15.87 -3.84 25.64
CA ALA A 392 -16.26 -5.24 25.46
C ALA A 392 -16.73 -5.52 24.02
N ARG A 393 -17.23 -4.51 23.29
CA ARG A 393 -17.65 -4.61 21.89
C ARG A 393 -16.48 -4.68 20.91
N GLN A 394 -15.27 -4.31 21.34
CA GLN A 394 -14.04 -4.36 20.53
C GLN A 394 -13.06 -5.43 21.02
N ASN A 395 -13.58 -6.59 21.46
CA ASN A 395 -12.77 -7.74 21.91
C ASN A 395 -11.72 -7.43 23.01
N ASN A 396 -11.89 -6.32 23.75
CA ASN A 396 -10.96 -5.78 24.75
C ASN A 396 -9.62 -5.26 24.23
N SER A 397 -9.61 -4.75 23.00
CA SER A 397 -8.38 -4.23 22.37
C SER A 397 -8.38 -2.71 22.21
N VAL A 398 -9.40 -2.08 22.81
CA VAL A 398 -9.50 -0.64 22.99
C VAL A 398 -9.76 -0.38 24.46
N ALA A 399 -8.85 0.35 25.09
CA ALA A 399 -9.09 0.92 26.41
C ALA A 399 -9.80 2.26 26.23
N MET A 400 -10.76 2.54 27.11
CA MET A 400 -11.51 3.78 27.08
C MET A 400 -11.46 4.46 28.44
N ILE A 401 -11.22 5.78 28.42
CA ILE A 401 -11.47 6.66 29.57
C ILE A 401 -12.83 7.30 29.35
N MET A 402 -13.77 7.02 30.24
CA MET A 402 -15.13 7.56 30.19
C MET A 402 -15.23 8.80 31.07
N MET A 403 -15.82 9.84 30.51
CA MET A 403 -16.06 11.14 31.12
C MET A 403 -17.57 11.44 31.10
N ASP A 404 -18.03 12.19 32.09
CA ASP A 404 -19.46 12.53 32.21
C ASP A 404 -19.91 13.55 31.15
N ASN A 405 -19.00 14.38 30.62
CA ASN A 405 -19.25 15.36 29.55
C ASN A 405 -17.93 15.78 28.85
N ASP A 406 -18.00 16.73 27.93
CA ASP A 406 -16.86 17.25 27.16
C ASP A 406 -16.21 18.51 27.77
N ASN A 407 -16.42 18.79 29.06
CA ASN A 407 -15.82 19.96 29.73
C ASN A 407 -14.30 19.86 29.90
N TYR A 408 -13.72 18.67 29.72
CA TYR A 408 -12.29 18.38 29.91
C TYR A 408 -11.44 18.52 28.63
N LYS A 409 -11.83 19.41 27.70
CA LYS A 409 -11.20 19.53 26.37
C LYS A 409 -9.70 19.84 26.44
N THR A 410 -9.29 20.69 27.36
CA THR A 410 -7.89 21.13 27.52
C THR A 410 -7.03 20.01 28.09
N GLU A 411 -7.52 19.35 29.12
CA GLU A 411 -6.92 18.20 29.80
C GLU A 411 -6.80 17.01 28.84
N LEU A 412 -7.83 16.80 28.00
CA LEU A 412 -7.85 15.75 27.00
C LEU A 412 -6.84 15.98 25.87
N ALA A 413 -6.67 17.23 25.44
CA ALA A 413 -5.67 17.58 24.44
C ALA A 413 -4.26 17.34 24.99
N ALA A 414 -4.00 17.72 26.24
CA ALA A 414 -2.74 17.46 26.92
C ALA A 414 -2.46 15.96 27.11
N LEU A 415 -3.48 15.18 27.54
CA LEU A 415 -3.36 13.73 27.67
C LEU A 415 -3.07 13.06 26.32
N LYS A 416 -3.73 13.49 25.23
CA LYS A 416 -3.47 12.97 23.87
C LYS A 416 -2.05 13.28 23.40
N ALA A 417 -1.54 14.46 23.69
CA ALA A 417 -0.16 14.82 23.38
C ALA A 417 0.83 13.90 24.13
N GLY A 418 0.62 13.69 25.43
CA GLY A 418 1.43 12.76 26.24
C GLY A 418 1.38 11.31 25.73
N LEU A 419 0.20 10.84 25.31
CA LEU A 419 0.05 9.51 24.69
C LEU A 419 0.80 9.41 23.35
N ASN A 420 0.72 10.44 22.50
CA ASN A 420 1.43 10.48 21.22
C ASN A 420 2.95 10.46 21.40
N ASP A 421 3.48 11.23 22.35
CA ASP A 421 4.91 11.28 22.70
C ASP A 421 5.42 9.92 23.23
N ALA A 422 4.52 9.12 23.81
CA ALA A 422 4.79 7.75 24.24
C ALA A 422 4.77 6.72 23.09
N GLY A 423 4.46 7.16 21.87
CA GLY A 423 4.26 6.28 20.71
C GLY A 423 2.86 5.70 20.59
N ILE A 424 1.90 6.09 21.43
CA ILE A 424 0.48 5.67 21.34
C ILE A 424 -0.26 6.67 20.44
N LYS A 425 -0.11 6.48 19.12
CA LYS A 425 -0.56 7.44 18.10
C LYS A 425 -2.05 7.37 17.75
N LYS A 426 -2.74 6.29 18.15
CA LYS A 426 -4.15 6.04 17.81
C LYS A 426 -5.05 6.32 19.00
N ALA A 427 -5.34 7.60 19.23
CA ALA A 427 -6.27 8.05 20.27
C ALA A 427 -7.36 8.97 19.70
N ALA A 428 -8.64 8.59 19.86
CA ALA A 428 -9.78 9.34 19.34
C ALA A 428 -10.75 9.73 20.45
N ALA A 429 -11.34 10.92 20.40
CA ALA A 429 -12.36 11.34 21.35
C ALA A 429 -13.72 11.38 20.68
N GLY A 430 -14.77 10.97 21.40
CA GLY A 430 -16.13 10.97 20.86
C GLY A 430 -17.16 10.58 21.92
N TYR A 431 -18.43 10.62 21.54
CA TYR A 431 -19.50 10.18 22.42
C TYR A 431 -19.83 8.70 22.21
N ALA A 432 -20.08 7.97 23.29
CA ALA A 432 -20.66 6.63 23.25
C ALA A 432 -21.89 6.53 24.14
N THR A 433 -22.81 5.65 23.74
CA THR A 433 -23.99 5.31 24.53
C THR A 433 -23.77 3.99 25.25
N PHE A 434 -24.00 3.99 26.57
CA PHE A 434 -23.95 2.81 27.44
C PHE A 434 -25.32 2.68 28.13
N GLY A 435 -26.14 1.73 27.68
CA GLY A 435 -27.54 1.65 28.11
C GLY A 435 -28.32 2.90 27.70
N LYS A 436 -28.88 3.62 28.68
CA LYS A 436 -29.59 4.90 28.46
C LYS A 436 -28.68 6.14 28.59
N GLU A 437 -27.43 5.97 29.00
CA GLU A 437 -26.52 7.08 29.27
C GLU A 437 -25.59 7.37 28.09
N ARG A 438 -25.42 8.64 27.75
CA ARG A 438 -24.43 9.12 26.79
C ARG A 438 -23.22 9.64 27.56
N LYS A 439 -22.04 9.07 27.29
CA LYS A 439 -20.77 9.44 27.91
C LYS A 439 -19.80 9.95 26.87
N PHE A 440 -18.95 10.90 27.25
CA PHE A 440 -17.85 11.34 26.41
C PHE A 440 -16.65 10.44 26.68
N CYS A 441 -15.97 9.96 25.65
CA CYS A 441 -14.98 8.89 25.76
C CYS A 441 -13.71 9.27 24.99
N LEU A 442 -12.55 8.95 25.60
CA LEU A 442 -11.28 8.82 24.90
C LEU A 442 -11.02 7.35 24.61
N TYR A 443 -10.97 6.99 23.33
CA TYR A 443 -10.65 5.65 22.85
C TYR A 443 -9.17 5.56 22.56
N ILE A 444 -8.53 4.53 23.12
CA ILE A 444 -7.10 4.27 22.97
C ILE A 444 -6.96 2.89 22.34
N TYR A 445 -6.52 2.88 21.09
CA TYR A 445 -6.41 1.68 20.27
C TYR A 445 -5.04 1.03 20.46
N GLU A 446 -5.01 -0.31 20.41
CA GLU A 446 -3.78 -1.11 20.54
C GLU A 446 -2.98 -0.84 21.83
N PRO A 447 -3.63 -0.82 23.02
CA PRO A 447 -2.92 -0.51 24.25
C PRO A 447 -1.91 -1.61 24.60
N SER A 448 -0.62 -1.24 24.72
CA SER A 448 0.49 -2.15 25.03
C SER A 448 1.11 -1.83 26.38
N THR A 449 1.26 -2.84 27.24
CA THR A 449 1.94 -2.72 28.55
C THR A 449 3.36 -2.14 28.43
N LEU A 450 4.08 -2.45 27.35
CA LEU A 450 5.45 -1.95 27.15
C LEU A 450 5.49 -0.43 26.87
N LEU A 451 4.50 0.10 26.15
CA LEU A 451 4.39 1.52 25.83
C LEU A 451 3.83 2.33 27.00
N PHE A 452 2.89 1.75 27.75
CA PHE A 452 2.35 2.36 28.97
C PHE A 452 3.38 2.41 30.11
N ASN A 453 4.17 1.34 30.33
CA ASN A 453 5.23 1.36 31.33
C ASN A 453 6.30 2.41 31.02
N LYS A 454 6.65 2.61 29.73
CA LYS A 454 7.56 3.69 29.30
C LYS A 454 6.98 5.08 29.57
N LEU A 455 5.68 5.28 29.36
CA LEU A 455 5.01 6.55 29.64
C LEU A 455 4.93 6.85 31.13
N THR A 456 4.57 5.87 31.95
CA THR A 456 4.53 6.00 33.41
C THR A 456 5.92 6.26 33.99
N HIS A 457 6.96 5.56 33.51
CA HIS A 457 8.34 5.84 33.91
C HIS A 457 8.80 7.25 33.51
N LYS A 458 8.52 7.68 32.27
CA LYS A 458 8.91 9.02 31.81
C LYS A 458 8.25 10.14 32.61
N LEU A 459 6.96 9.99 32.96
CA LEU A 459 6.25 10.96 33.80
C LEU A 459 6.72 10.96 35.26
N GLN A 460 7.09 9.79 35.81
CA GLN A 460 7.71 9.69 37.12
C GLN A 460 9.11 10.34 37.13
N ASP A 461 9.90 10.17 36.06
CA ASP A 461 11.21 10.80 35.90
C ASP A 461 11.09 12.31 35.74
N GLU A 462 10.12 12.80 34.97
CA GLU A 462 9.83 14.24 34.82
C GLU A 462 9.35 14.87 36.15
N GLN A 463 8.49 14.18 36.90
CA GLN A 463 8.07 14.62 38.24
C GLN A 463 9.24 14.60 39.25
N ALA A 464 10.11 13.58 39.20
CA ALA A 464 11.30 13.48 40.04
C ALA A 464 12.31 14.60 39.72
N ASN A 465 12.52 14.91 38.44
CA ASN A 465 13.37 16.01 37.99
C ASN A 465 12.79 17.38 38.39
N THR A 466 11.47 17.56 38.32
CA THR A 466 10.80 18.80 38.76
C THR A 466 10.88 18.99 40.29
N LEU A 467 10.79 17.90 41.06
CA LEU A 467 11.02 17.91 42.51
C LEU A 467 12.48 18.18 42.85
N GLN A 468 13.44 17.57 42.14
CA GLN A 468 14.87 17.84 42.31
C GLN A 468 15.23 19.28 41.97
N GLN A 469 14.66 19.88 40.93
CA GLN A 469 14.82 21.31 40.63
C GLN A 469 14.23 22.19 41.73
N LYS A 470 13.04 21.88 42.25
CA LYS A 470 12.48 22.60 43.40
C LYS A 470 13.33 22.46 44.66
N PHE A 471 13.91 21.29 44.92
CA PHE A 471 14.84 21.08 46.04
C PHE A 471 16.17 21.81 45.81
N HIS A 472 16.68 21.85 44.59
CA HIS A 472 17.89 22.58 44.23
C HIS A 472 17.69 24.09 44.41
N ASP A 473 16.56 24.62 43.94
CA ASP A 473 16.17 26.04 44.09
C ASP A 473 15.90 26.43 45.56
N LEU A 474 15.44 25.48 46.39
CA LEU A 474 15.30 25.67 47.84
C LEU A 474 16.63 25.57 48.58
N SER A 475 17.63 24.86 48.04
CA SER A 475 18.98 24.73 48.62
C SER A 475 19.96 25.84 48.23
N ILE A 476 19.61 26.65 47.21
CA ILE A 476 20.37 27.83 46.74
C ILE A 476 19.87 29.13 47.41
N LYS A 477 18.77 29.07 48.19
CA LYS A 477 18.39 30.13 49.14
C LYS A 477 18.92 29.82 50.53
#